data_AF-A0AAV0WJP9-F1
#
_entry.id   AF-A0AAV0WJP9-F1
#
_cell.length_a   1.000
_cell.length_b   1.000
_cell.length_c   1.000
_cell.angle_alpha   90.00
_cell.angle_beta   90.00
_cell.angle_gamma   90.00
#
_symmetry.space_group_name_H-M   'P 1'
#
loop_
_entity.id
_entity.type
_entity.pdbx_description
1 polymer ?
#
loop_
_entity_poly.entity_id
_entity_poly.type
_entity_poly.pdbx_seq_one_letter_code
_entity_poly.pdbx_strand_id
1 'polypeptide(L)'
;MVMTSVMVGINNGIYQKLLTEVPTLIHIPCVCHSLQLAVSAAAGSTLPRNIEFLIKEAYNWFAHSTLRQAQYRNLFKAINDNHNPFKIVKSCDNRWLLIETAVGRILKQWVELKTLFSIVRQKEKCYTAEIFFGMYNDNNNLAYLTFLHPILLEIQLVNKSFESNNADPCKLLSDLTLLVRSVAKRFVNPYCRKDPLTTNMDSYSSNGF
;
A
#
# COMPACT_ATOMS: atom_id res chain seq x y z
N MET A 1 -5.02 0.66 13.33
CA MET A 1 -5.40 1.22 14.64
C MET A 1 -4.12 1.78 15.21
N VAL A 2 -3.91 3.11 15.18
CA VAL A 2 -2.84 3.83 15.90
C VAL A 2 -2.67 3.18 17.28
N MET A 3 -1.47 3.02 17.82
CA MET A 3 -1.31 2.78 19.26
C MET A 3 -1.88 4.00 19.96
N THR A 4 -3.18 3.95 20.16
CA THR A 4 -3.96 5.10 20.56
C THR A 4 -3.49 5.50 21.94
N SER A 5 -3.62 6.78 22.27
CA SER A 5 -3.48 7.26 23.65
C SER A 5 -4.30 6.43 24.65
N VAL A 6 -5.33 5.72 24.19
CA VAL A 6 -6.12 4.77 24.96
C VAL A 6 -5.31 3.55 25.41
N MET A 7 -4.40 3.00 24.58
CA MET A 7 -3.62 1.81 24.93
C MET A 7 -2.37 2.15 25.74
N VAL A 8 -1.63 3.19 25.35
CA VAL A 8 -0.30 3.52 25.89
C VAL A 8 -0.12 5.01 26.23
N GLY A 9 -1.21 5.78 26.31
CA GLY A 9 -1.13 7.19 26.69
C GLY A 9 -0.54 7.39 28.08
N ILE A 10 0.25 8.46 28.20
CA ILE A 10 1.08 8.78 29.37
C ILE A 10 0.25 8.92 30.66
N ASN A 11 -0.95 9.48 30.56
CA ASN A 11 -1.75 9.85 31.74
C ASN A 11 -2.89 8.89 32.08
N ASN A 12 -3.42 8.13 31.11
CA ASN A 12 -4.64 7.32 31.28
C ASN A 12 -4.72 6.10 30.35
N GLY A 13 -3.60 5.71 29.73
CA GLY A 13 -3.56 4.53 28.88
C GLY A 13 -3.78 3.24 29.67
N ILE A 14 -4.33 2.21 29.02
CA ILE A 14 -4.52 0.88 29.61
C ILE A 14 -3.21 0.35 30.18
N TYR A 15 -2.08 0.54 29.49
CA TYR A 15 -0.77 0.14 29.98
C TYR A 15 -0.41 0.80 31.33
N GLN A 16 -0.68 2.10 31.50
CA GLN A 16 -0.41 2.80 32.77
C GLN A 16 -1.28 2.26 33.92
N LYS A 17 -2.53 1.90 33.64
CA LYS A 17 -3.41 1.23 34.62
C LYS A 17 -2.98 -0.20 34.93
N LEU A 18 -2.41 -0.91 33.97
CA LEU A 18 -1.88 -2.26 34.22
C LEU A 18 -0.58 -2.24 35.01
N LEU A 19 0.24 -1.19 34.86
CA LEU A 19 1.46 -1.00 35.65
C LEU A 19 1.19 -0.77 37.14
N THR A 20 0.04 -0.19 37.52
CA THR A 20 -0.33 -0.04 38.94
C THR A 20 -0.60 -1.38 39.60
N GLU A 21 -1.14 -2.34 38.85
CA GLU A 21 -1.43 -3.70 39.33
C GLU A 21 -0.23 -4.64 39.18
N VAL A 22 0.56 -4.47 38.11
CA VAL A 22 1.71 -5.32 37.77
C VAL A 22 2.91 -4.43 37.42
N PRO A 23 3.72 -4.00 38.41
CA PRO A 23 4.86 -3.11 38.17
C PRO A 23 5.96 -3.72 37.29
N THR A 24 6.01 -5.05 37.17
CA THR A 24 6.98 -5.79 36.34
C THR A 24 6.54 -5.92 34.87
N LEU A 25 5.41 -5.31 34.48
CA LEU A 25 4.86 -5.44 33.14
C LEU A 25 5.75 -4.73 32.10
N ILE A 26 6.26 -5.52 31.15
CA ILE A 26 7.04 -5.02 30.02
C ILE A 26 6.11 -4.72 28.85
N HIS A 27 6.22 -3.51 28.31
CA HIS A 27 5.52 -3.13 27.10
C HIS A 27 6.37 -3.46 25.86
N ILE A 28 5.84 -4.33 24.99
CA ILE A 28 6.42 -4.65 23.69
C ILE A 28 5.52 -4.06 22.59
N PRO A 29 5.97 -3.03 21.85
CA PRO A 29 5.20 -2.47 20.75
C PRO A 29 4.97 -3.47 19.63
N CYS A 30 3.81 -3.40 18.98
CA CYS A 30 3.46 -4.27 17.86
C CYS A 30 4.20 -3.84 16.58
N VAL A 31 5.01 -4.74 16.00
CA VAL A 31 5.74 -4.49 14.74
C VAL A 31 4.79 -4.17 13.58
N CYS A 32 3.69 -4.90 13.43
CA CYS A 32 2.66 -4.63 12.41
C CYS A 32 2.15 -3.20 12.51
N HIS A 33 2.00 -2.72 13.75
CA HIS A 33 1.55 -1.37 14.00
C HIS A 33 2.59 -0.32 13.60
N SER A 34 3.85 -0.54 13.98
CA SER A 34 4.97 0.31 13.59
C SER A 34 5.13 0.39 12.06
N LEU A 35 5.00 -0.74 11.36
CA LEU A 35 5.00 -0.77 9.89
C LEU A 35 3.85 0.04 9.32
N GLN A 36 2.62 -0.13 9.83
CA GLN A 36 1.47 0.64 9.37
C GLN A 36 1.66 2.15 9.56
N LEU A 37 2.22 2.58 10.70
CA LEU A 37 2.52 4.00 10.95
C LEU A 37 3.58 4.53 9.99
N ALA A 38 4.68 3.80 9.81
CA ALA A 38 5.77 4.19 8.92
C ALA A 38 5.27 4.39 7.47
N VAL A 39 4.47 3.44 6.96
CA VAL A 39 3.90 3.55 5.61
C VAL A 39 2.89 4.69 5.52
N SER A 40 2.02 4.85 6.51
CA SER A 40 1.08 5.96 6.55
C SER A 40 1.77 7.33 6.53
N ALA A 41 2.85 7.49 7.31
CA ALA A 41 3.63 8.72 7.38
C ALA A 41 4.36 8.99 6.06
N ALA A 42 5.01 7.97 5.48
CA ALA A 42 5.67 8.08 4.19
C ALA A 42 4.68 8.47 3.09
N ALA A 43 3.57 7.74 2.98
CA ALA A 43 2.60 8.02 1.94
C ALA A 43 1.91 9.38 2.07
N GLY A 44 1.60 9.82 3.31
CA GLY A 44 1.02 11.14 3.54
C GLY A 44 1.95 12.31 3.17
N SER A 45 3.26 12.07 3.12
CA SER A 45 4.26 13.10 2.76
C SER A 45 4.78 12.98 1.33
N THR A 46 4.80 11.78 0.74
CA THR A 46 5.47 11.53 -0.54
C THR A 46 4.56 11.05 -1.67
N LEU A 47 3.33 10.57 -1.39
CA LEU A 47 2.48 10.04 -2.47
C LEU A 47 1.87 11.19 -3.28
N PRO A 48 2.04 11.22 -4.63
CA PRO A 48 1.40 12.22 -5.46
C PRO A 48 -0.13 12.12 -5.40
N ARG A 49 -0.81 13.27 -5.28
CA ARG A 49 -2.27 13.35 -5.18
C ARG A 49 -3.00 12.68 -6.35
N ASN A 50 -2.44 12.72 -7.56
CA ASN A 50 -3.00 12.02 -8.72
C ASN A 50 -2.93 10.50 -8.56
N ILE A 51 -1.88 9.95 -7.98
CA ILE A 51 -1.77 8.50 -7.74
C ILE A 51 -2.75 8.07 -6.65
N GLU A 52 -2.87 8.86 -5.57
CA GLU A 52 -3.84 8.61 -4.51
C GLU A 52 -5.28 8.60 -5.07
N PHE A 53 -5.61 9.61 -5.89
CA PHE A 53 -6.90 9.70 -6.58
C PHE A 53 -7.13 8.48 -7.48
N LEU A 54 -6.15 8.07 -8.28
CA LEU A 54 -6.26 6.90 -9.16
C LEU A 54 -6.65 5.64 -8.40
N ILE A 55 -5.94 5.36 -7.29
CA ILE A 55 -6.16 4.15 -6.48
C ILE A 55 -7.54 4.18 -5.84
N LYS A 56 -7.92 5.30 -5.22
CA LYS A 56 -9.19 5.45 -4.50
C LYS A 56 -10.39 5.40 -5.44
N GLU A 57 -10.33 6.19 -6.51
CA GLU A 57 -11.46 6.32 -7.41
C GLU A 57 -11.63 5.10 -8.32
N ALA A 58 -10.57 4.35 -8.61
CA ALA A 58 -10.69 3.08 -9.35
C ALA A 58 -11.64 2.10 -8.65
N TYR A 59 -11.62 2.06 -7.31
CA TYR A 59 -12.63 1.30 -6.55
C TYR A 59 -14.02 1.96 -6.62
N ASN A 60 -14.10 3.26 -6.36
CA ASN A 60 -15.38 3.99 -6.29
C ASN A 60 -16.17 3.93 -7.60
N TRP A 61 -15.48 3.90 -8.75
CA TRP A 61 -16.09 3.74 -10.07
C TRP A 61 -17.02 2.52 -10.15
N PHE A 62 -16.63 1.41 -9.51
CA PHE A 62 -17.38 0.15 -9.51
C PHE A 62 -18.25 -0.04 -8.26
N ALA A 63 -17.93 0.60 -7.13
CA ALA A 63 -18.48 0.28 -5.82
C ALA A 63 -20.02 0.29 -5.76
N HIS A 64 -20.68 1.16 -6.52
CA HIS A 64 -22.12 1.41 -6.43
C HIS A 64 -22.88 1.16 -7.73
N SER A 65 -22.27 0.53 -8.74
CA SER A 65 -22.93 0.28 -10.03
C SER A 65 -22.75 -1.16 -10.49
N THR A 66 -23.81 -1.96 -10.32
CA THR A 66 -23.88 -3.33 -10.85
C THR A 66 -23.75 -3.35 -12.37
N LEU A 67 -24.29 -2.34 -13.05
CA LEU A 67 -24.15 -2.16 -14.49
C LEU A 67 -22.69 -1.99 -14.91
N ARG A 68 -21.94 -1.06 -14.28
CA ARG A 68 -20.51 -0.84 -14.59
C ARG A 68 -19.68 -2.09 -14.31
N GLN A 69 -19.99 -2.81 -13.21
CA GLN A 69 -19.34 -4.07 -12.90
C GLN A 69 -19.60 -5.15 -13.96
N ALA A 70 -20.84 -5.25 -14.46
CA ALA A 70 -21.19 -6.20 -15.51
C ALA A 70 -20.53 -5.85 -16.85
N GLN A 71 -20.56 -4.56 -17.24
CA GLN A 71 -19.90 -4.06 -18.46
C GLN A 71 -18.39 -4.36 -18.43
N TYR A 72 -17.73 -4.04 -17.33
CA TYR A 72 -16.30 -4.33 -17.19
C TYR A 72 -16.00 -5.82 -17.20
N ARG A 73 -16.82 -6.65 -16.54
CA ARG A 73 -16.67 -8.12 -16.58
C ARG A 73 -16.77 -8.67 -18.00
N ASN A 74 -17.72 -8.19 -18.79
CA ASN A 74 -17.88 -8.62 -20.18
C ASN A 74 -16.71 -8.18 -21.06
N LEU A 75 -16.26 -6.93 -20.90
CA LEU A 75 -15.08 -6.41 -21.59
C LEU A 75 -13.83 -7.22 -21.22
N PHE A 76 -13.61 -7.46 -19.92
CA PHE A 76 -12.45 -8.19 -19.42
C PHE A 76 -12.40 -9.61 -19.99
N LYS A 77 -13.54 -10.32 -19.98
CA LYS A 77 -13.68 -11.67 -20.56
C LYS A 77 -13.36 -11.70 -22.05
N ALA A 78 -13.77 -10.67 -22.80
CA ALA A 78 -13.49 -10.57 -24.23
C ALA A 78 -12.00 -10.34 -24.51
N ILE A 79 -11.27 -9.67 -23.62
CA ILE A 79 -9.83 -9.41 -23.75
C ILE A 79 -8.97 -10.57 -23.23
N ASN A 80 -9.44 -11.31 -22.22
CA ASN A 80 -8.67 -12.29 -21.45
C ASN A 80 -9.27 -13.71 -21.54
N ASP A 81 -9.63 -14.19 -22.74
CA ASP A 81 -10.04 -15.58 -22.97
C ASP A 81 -11.09 -16.12 -21.97
N ASN A 82 -12.13 -15.32 -21.70
CA ASN A 82 -13.21 -15.61 -20.74
C ASN A 82 -12.82 -15.70 -19.25
N HIS A 83 -11.60 -15.31 -18.87
CA HIS A 83 -11.22 -15.16 -17.47
C HIS A 83 -12.01 -14.03 -16.77
N ASN A 84 -12.15 -14.11 -15.45
CA ASN A 84 -12.83 -13.08 -14.66
C ASN A 84 -11.84 -12.02 -14.14
N PRO A 85 -12.24 -10.74 -14.09
CA PRO A 85 -11.42 -9.69 -13.51
C PRO A 85 -11.24 -9.87 -12.00
N PHE A 86 -10.12 -9.39 -11.45
CA PHE A 86 -9.97 -9.25 -10.01
C PHE A 86 -10.80 -8.07 -9.51
N LYS A 87 -11.62 -8.28 -8.47
CA LYS A 87 -12.40 -7.20 -7.84
C LYS A 87 -11.45 -6.14 -7.27
N ILE A 88 -11.51 -4.89 -7.71
CA ILE A 88 -10.71 -3.83 -7.08
C ILE A 88 -11.14 -3.68 -5.61
N VAL A 89 -10.17 -3.60 -4.70
CA VAL A 89 -10.41 -3.48 -3.25
C VAL A 89 -10.41 -2.02 -2.86
N LYS A 90 -11.29 -1.65 -1.92
CA LYS A 90 -11.29 -0.32 -1.32
C LYS A 90 -9.98 -0.07 -0.59
N SER A 91 -9.27 1.00 -0.93
CA SER A 91 -8.22 1.53 -0.09
C SER A 91 -8.86 2.20 1.13
N CYS A 92 -8.34 1.88 2.32
CA CYS A 92 -8.73 2.57 3.55
C CYS A 92 -7.61 3.54 3.95
N ASP A 93 -7.95 4.82 4.15
CA ASP A 93 -7.01 5.91 4.41
C ASP A 93 -6.06 5.62 5.61
N ASN A 94 -6.51 4.79 6.57
CA ASN A 94 -5.77 4.40 7.78
C ASN A 94 -5.16 2.98 7.75
N ARG A 95 -5.23 2.27 6.61
CA ARG A 95 -4.72 0.91 6.44
C ARG A 95 -4.00 0.77 5.10
N TRP A 96 -2.82 1.37 5.00
CA TRP A 96 -1.94 1.26 3.84
C TRP A 96 -1.56 -0.17 3.47
N LEU A 97 -1.62 -1.10 4.44
CA LEU A 97 -1.44 -2.53 4.18
C LEU A 97 -2.51 -3.11 3.23
N LEU A 98 -3.68 -2.46 3.08
CA LEU A 98 -4.70 -2.82 2.09
C LEU A 98 -4.51 -2.15 0.72
N ILE A 99 -3.62 -1.15 0.62
CA ILE A 99 -3.35 -0.43 -0.63
C ILE A 99 -2.54 -1.29 -1.59
N GLU A 100 -1.64 -2.14 -1.09
CA GLU A 100 -0.93 -3.15 -1.89
C GLU A 100 -1.89 -3.91 -2.79
N THR A 101 -2.96 -4.46 -2.21
CA THR A 101 -3.87 -5.33 -2.94
C THR A 101 -4.67 -4.54 -3.98
N ALA A 102 -5.01 -3.29 -3.69
CA ALA A 102 -5.65 -2.39 -4.65
C ALA A 102 -4.71 -2.08 -5.83
N VAL A 103 -3.47 -1.65 -5.53
CA VAL A 103 -2.43 -1.35 -6.53
C VAL A 103 -2.12 -2.56 -7.40
N GLY A 104 -1.89 -3.74 -6.79
CA GLY A 104 -1.60 -4.97 -7.52
C GLY A 104 -2.75 -5.40 -8.44
N ARG A 105 -4.01 -5.20 -8.03
CA ARG A 105 -5.19 -5.48 -8.89
C ARG A 105 -5.38 -4.46 -9.99
N ILE A 106 -5.03 -3.19 -9.77
CA ILE A 106 -5.05 -2.15 -10.80
C ILE A 106 -3.97 -2.45 -11.86
N LEU A 107 -2.73 -2.75 -11.44
CA LEU A 107 -1.63 -3.07 -12.34
C LEU A 107 -1.90 -4.31 -13.20
N LYS A 108 -2.41 -5.38 -12.59
CA LYS A 108 -2.76 -6.62 -13.31
C LYS A 108 -3.87 -6.45 -14.35
N GLN A 109 -4.63 -5.36 -14.27
CA GLN A 109 -5.77 -5.09 -15.13
C GLN A 109 -5.63 -3.74 -15.86
N TRP A 110 -4.40 -3.23 -15.98
CA TRP A 110 -4.15 -1.87 -16.47
C TRP A 110 -4.66 -1.66 -17.89
N VAL A 111 -4.43 -2.64 -18.76
CA VAL A 111 -4.83 -2.59 -20.19
C VAL A 111 -6.35 -2.61 -20.32
N GLU A 112 -7.03 -3.44 -19.54
CA GLU A 112 -8.49 -3.58 -19.55
C GLU A 112 -9.17 -2.34 -18.99
N LEU A 113 -8.64 -1.77 -17.90
CA LEU A 113 -9.12 -0.52 -17.32
C LEU A 113 -8.92 0.65 -18.28
N LYS A 114 -7.74 0.75 -18.91
CA LYS A 114 -7.46 1.74 -19.97
C LYS A 114 -8.47 1.61 -21.13
N THR A 115 -8.75 0.39 -21.55
CA THR A 115 -9.69 0.10 -22.64
C THR A 115 -11.12 0.46 -22.25
N LEU A 116 -11.54 0.11 -21.03
CA LEU A 116 -12.84 0.47 -20.48
C LEU A 116 -13.06 1.99 -20.56
N PHE A 117 -12.14 2.77 -20.01
CA PHE A 117 -12.29 4.22 -19.97
C PHE A 117 -12.19 4.86 -21.36
N SER A 118 -11.46 4.24 -22.31
CA SER A 118 -11.47 4.65 -23.71
C SER A 118 -12.85 4.52 -24.36
N ILE A 119 -13.60 3.45 -24.03
CA ILE A 119 -14.93 3.20 -24.56
C ILE A 119 -15.96 4.10 -23.86
N VAL A 120 -15.91 4.13 -22.53
CA VAL A 120 -16.88 4.86 -21.70
C VAL A 120 -16.83 6.36 -22.03
N ARG A 121 -15.65 6.98 -22.14
CA ARG A 121 -15.55 8.42 -22.45
C ARG A 121 -16.21 8.82 -23.79
N GLN A 122 -16.28 7.89 -24.74
CA GLN A 122 -16.86 8.15 -26.06
C GLN A 122 -18.38 7.94 -26.06
N LYS A 123 -18.85 6.92 -25.31
CA LYS A 123 -20.27 6.55 -25.25
C LYS A 123 -21.05 7.37 -24.24
N GLU A 124 -20.42 7.68 -23.11
CA GLU A 124 -20.98 8.44 -22.01
C GLU A 124 -20.24 9.78 -21.96
N LYS A 125 -20.97 10.90 -21.95
CA LYS A 125 -20.41 12.24 -21.71
C LYS A 125 -19.98 12.39 -20.23
N CYS A 126 -19.16 11.47 -19.75
CA CYS A 126 -18.75 11.32 -18.36
C CYS A 126 -17.33 11.86 -18.18
N TYR A 127 -17.22 13.05 -17.57
CA TYR A 127 -15.93 13.69 -17.30
C TYR A 127 -14.98 12.82 -16.46
N THR A 128 -15.51 12.06 -15.50
CA THR A 128 -14.70 11.13 -14.71
C THR A 128 -14.04 10.05 -15.59
N ALA A 129 -14.72 9.56 -16.62
CA ALA A 129 -14.15 8.59 -17.55
C ALA A 129 -13.05 9.21 -18.43
N GLU A 130 -13.18 10.49 -18.80
CA GLU A 130 -12.14 11.24 -19.52
C GLU A 130 -10.88 11.41 -18.65
N ILE A 131 -11.05 11.81 -17.38
CA ILE A 131 -9.93 11.91 -16.43
C ILE A 131 -9.23 10.55 -16.31
N PHE A 132 -9.98 9.47 -16.04
CA PHE A 132 -9.37 8.15 -15.91
C PHE A 132 -8.66 7.72 -17.19
N PHE A 133 -9.25 7.91 -18.36
CA PHE A 133 -8.58 7.60 -19.61
C PHE A 133 -7.25 8.36 -19.73
N GLY A 134 -7.22 9.65 -19.38
CA GLY A 134 -5.97 10.42 -19.31
C GLY A 134 -4.95 9.80 -18.36
N MET A 135 -5.36 9.45 -17.14
CA MET A 135 -4.49 8.87 -16.11
C MET A 135 -3.92 7.50 -16.49
N TYR A 136 -4.73 6.63 -17.10
CA TYR A 136 -4.30 5.31 -17.58
C TYR A 136 -3.46 5.38 -18.86
N ASN A 137 -3.50 6.51 -19.59
CA ASN A 137 -2.62 6.76 -20.74
C ASN A 137 -1.29 7.40 -20.35
N ASP A 138 -1.18 7.96 -19.14
CA ASP A 138 0.06 8.52 -18.65
C ASP A 138 1.00 7.41 -18.17
N ASN A 139 2.08 7.21 -18.94
CA ASN A 139 3.10 6.22 -18.62
C ASN A 139 3.80 6.51 -17.29
N ASN A 140 3.82 7.75 -16.81
CA ASN A 140 4.39 8.08 -15.50
C ASN A 140 3.55 7.48 -14.36
N ASN A 141 2.21 7.47 -14.48
CA ASN A 141 1.35 6.85 -13.48
C ASN A 141 1.54 5.34 -13.44
N LEU A 142 1.66 4.71 -14.60
CA LEU A 142 1.98 3.27 -14.70
C LEU A 142 3.34 2.98 -14.05
N ALA A 143 4.39 3.69 -14.46
CA ALA A 143 5.74 3.52 -13.94
C ALA A 143 5.79 3.73 -12.41
N TYR A 144 5.10 4.75 -11.89
CA TYR A 144 5.02 5.03 -10.46
C TYR A 144 4.38 3.87 -9.70
N LEU A 145 3.21 3.37 -10.14
CA LEU A 145 2.55 2.24 -9.50
C LEU A 145 3.38 0.96 -9.60
N THR A 146 4.02 0.71 -10.74
CA THR A 146 4.93 -0.42 -10.94
C THR A 146 6.12 -0.38 -9.99
N PHE A 147 6.68 0.81 -9.73
CA PHE A 147 7.75 1.00 -8.74
C PHE A 147 7.24 0.84 -7.30
N LEU A 148 6.06 1.38 -6.99
CA LEU A 148 5.47 1.35 -5.65
C LEU A 148 5.04 -0.06 -5.22
N HIS A 149 4.43 -0.82 -6.12
CA HIS A 149 3.85 -2.14 -5.84
C HIS A 149 4.81 -3.12 -5.11
N PRO A 150 6.04 -3.37 -5.56
CA PRO A 150 6.94 -4.29 -4.87
C PRO A 150 7.33 -3.83 -3.46
N ILE A 151 7.39 -2.51 -3.20
CA ILE A 151 7.63 -1.98 -1.84
C ILE A 151 6.46 -2.36 -0.94
N LEU A 152 5.24 -2.08 -1.40
CA LEU A 152 4.03 -2.38 -0.66
C LEU A 152 3.86 -3.90 -0.43
N LEU A 153 4.22 -4.71 -1.42
CA LEU A 153 4.17 -6.17 -1.34
C LEU A 153 5.10 -6.72 -0.26
N GLU A 154 6.37 -6.29 -0.23
CA GLU A 154 7.33 -6.73 0.79
C GLU A 154 6.85 -6.39 2.21
N ILE A 155 6.35 -5.17 2.41
CA ILE A 155 5.82 -4.73 3.70
C ILE A 155 4.61 -5.57 4.09
N GLN A 156 3.70 -5.84 3.15
CA GLN A 156 2.50 -6.63 3.40
C GLN A 156 2.83 -8.10 3.72
N LEU A 157 3.86 -8.67 3.11
CA LEU A 157 4.34 -10.02 3.42
C LEU A 157 4.89 -10.09 4.85
N VAL A 158 5.76 -9.16 5.24
CA VAL A 158 6.29 -9.10 6.61
C VAL A 158 5.16 -8.89 7.61
N ASN A 159 4.25 -7.96 7.34
CA ASN A 159 3.11 -7.71 8.24
C ASN A 159 2.27 -8.98 8.47
N LYS A 160 1.96 -9.73 7.40
CA LYS A 160 1.24 -11.02 7.50
C LYS A 160 2.03 -12.07 8.28
N SER A 161 3.35 -12.12 8.15
CA SER A 161 4.19 -13.02 8.94
C SER A 161 4.07 -12.71 10.45
N PHE A 162 4.10 -11.43 10.83
CA PHE A 162 3.95 -11.01 12.23
C PHE A 162 2.51 -11.15 12.77
N GLU A 163 1.49 -11.17 11.91
CA GLU A 163 0.10 -11.45 12.29
C GLU A 163 -0.21 -12.96 12.41
N SER A 164 0.71 -13.83 12.00
CA SER A 164 0.50 -15.29 12.03
C SER A 164 0.61 -15.86 13.44
N ASN A 165 -0.36 -16.71 13.82
CA ASN A 165 -0.36 -17.42 15.11
C ASN A 165 0.76 -18.48 15.24
N ASN A 166 1.37 -18.89 14.11
CA ASN A 166 2.37 -19.96 14.06
C ASN A 166 3.70 -19.46 13.48
N ALA A 167 4.03 -18.17 13.68
CA ALA A 167 5.26 -17.60 13.16
C ALA A 167 6.49 -18.09 13.94
N ASP A 168 7.56 -18.41 13.21
CA ASP A 168 8.88 -18.67 13.78
C ASP A 168 9.55 -17.34 14.20
N PRO A 169 9.79 -17.08 15.50
CA PRO A 169 10.37 -15.82 15.97
C PRO A 169 11.75 -15.49 15.36
N CYS A 170 12.57 -16.51 15.09
CA CYS A 170 13.89 -16.32 14.47
C CYS A 170 13.74 -15.85 13.01
N LYS A 171 12.73 -16.36 12.32
CA LYS A 171 12.41 -15.96 10.95
C LYS A 171 11.81 -14.55 10.91
N LEU A 172 10.98 -14.17 11.87
CA LEU A 172 10.36 -12.84 11.93
C LEU A 172 11.41 -11.71 11.99
N LEU A 173 12.45 -11.85 12.81
CA LEU A 173 13.51 -10.87 12.89
C LEU A 173 14.30 -10.78 11.57
N SER A 174 14.56 -11.92 10.94
CA SER A 174 15.20 -11.99 9.63
C SER A 174 14.34 -11.30 8.56
N ASP A 175 13.05 -11.60 8.49
CA ASP A 175 12.11 -11.02 7.52
C ASP A 175 12.02 -9.49 7.65
N LEU A 176 11.92 -8.98 8.88
CA LEU A 176 11.92 -7.53 9.14
C LEU A 176 13.24 -6.87 8.73
N THR A 177 14.37 -7.50 9.05
CA THR A 177 15.70 -7.01 8.67
C THR A 177 15.88 -6.96 7.16
N LEU A 178 15.41 -8.00 6.45
CA LEU A 178 15.45 -8.06 4.99
C LEU A 178 14.60 -6.97 4.36
N LEU A 179 13.42 -6.67 4.92
CA LEU A 179 12.58 -5.56 4.47
C LEU A 179 13.30 -4.22 4.59
N VAL A 180 13.87 -3.90 5.75
CA VAL A 180 14.60 -2.63 5.95
C VAL A 180 15.77 -2.50 4.97
N ARG A 181 16.55 -3.58 4.79
CA ARG A 181 17.66 -3.60 3.84
C ARG A 181 17.21 -3.50 2.38
N SER A 182 16.10 -4.14 2.02
CA SER A 182 15.53 -4.07 0.67
C SER A 182 15.09 -2.66 0.33
N VAL A 183 14.36 -2.00 1.25
CA VAL A 183 13.95 -0.60 1.10
C VAL A 183 15.16 0.32 0.98
N ALA A 184 16.16 0.16 1.86
CA ALA A 184 17.40 0.95 1.81
C ALA A 184 18.14 0.82 0.46
N LYS A 185 18.32 -0.41 -0.04
CA LYS A 185 19.04 -0.67 -1.30
C LYS A 185 18.41 -0.02 -2.54
N ARG A 186 17.15 0.42 -2.46
CA ARG A 186 16.47 1.09 -3.58
C ARG A 186 16.90 2.55 -3.78
N PHE A 187 17.48 3.18 -2.75
CA PHE A 187 17.89 4.59 -2.80
C PHE A 187 19.32 4.83 -2.31
N VAL A 188 19.96 3.83 -1.71
CA VAL A 188 21.36 3.90 -1.25
C VAL A 188 22.30 3.52 -2.39
N ASN A 189 23.39 4.28 -2.54
CA ASN A 189 24.44 3.98 -3.52
C ASN A 189 24.92 2.51 -3.38
N PRO A 190 25.01 1.74 -4.48
CA PRO A 190 25.47 0.33 -4.46
C PRO A 190 26.84 0.10 -3.79
N TYR A 191 27.68 1.13 -3.72
CA TYR A 191 29.00 1.09 -3.08
C TYR A 191 28.98 1.44 -1.58
N CYS A 192 27.83 1.84 -1.03
CA CYS A 192 27.69 2.14 0.39
C CYS A 192 27.78 0.85 1.22
N ARG A 193 28.74 0.80 2.15
CA ARG A 193 28.96 -0.35 3.04
C ARG A 193 28.35 -0.16 4.44
N LYS A 194 27.51 0.87 4.63
CA LYS A 194 26.86 1.13 5.92
C LYS A 194 25.67 0.19 6.11
N ASP A 195 25.49 -0.32 7.33
CA ASP A 195 24.32 -1.13 7.66
C ASP A 195 23.13 -0.19 7.92
N PRO A 196 22.05 -0.26 7.12
CA PRO A 196 20.87 0.57 7.32
C PRO A 196 20.14 0.30 8.64
N LEU A 197 20.48 -0.78 9.37
CA LEU A 197 19.94 -1.04 10.70
C LEU A 197 20.60 -0.22 11.81
N THR A 198 21.83 0.26 11.60
CA THR A 198 22.64 0.90 12.66
C THR A 198 23.05 2.32 12.32
N THR A 199 22.85 2.76 11.08
CA THR A 199 23.31 4.06 10.58
C THR A 199 22.12 4.87 10.06
N ASN A 200 22.06 6.17 10.39
CA ASN A 200 21.13 7.08 9.73
C ASN A 200 21.51 7.23 8.25
N MET A 201 20.58 6.88 7.36
CA MET A 201 20.82 6.82 5.92
C MET A 201 20.49 8.14 5.19
N ASP A 202 20.01 9.17 5.88
CA ASP A 202 19.56 10.44 5.28
C ASP A 202 20.70 11.16 4.54
N SER A 203 21.92 11.04 5.05
CA SER A 203 23.13 11.59 4.45
C SER A 203 23.64 10.83 3.21
N TYR A 204 23.08 9.65 2.91
CA TYR A 204 23.47 8.77 1.80
C TYR A 204 22.38 8.65 0.73
N SER A 205 21.20 9.20 0.98
CA SER A 205 20.21 9.51 -0.03
C SER A 205 20.84 10.55 -0.95
N SER A 206 21.14 10.17 -2.21
CA SER A 206 21.75 11.08 -3.18
C SER A 206 21.02 12.42 -3.20
N ASN A 207 21.72 13.50 -2.85
CA ASN A 207 21.25 14.87 -3.02
C ASN A 207 20.82 15.07 -4.50
N GLY A 208 19.53 15.22 -4.72
CA GLY A 208 18.95 15.70 -5.98
C GLY A 208 18.44 14.62 -6.93
N PHE A 209 17.11 14.56 -7.05
CA PHE A 209 16.43 14.59 -8.34
C PHE A 209 15.59 15.85 -8.38
#